data_AF-A8ABW1-F1
#
_entry.id   AF-A8ABW1-F1
#
_cell.length_a   1.000
_cell.length_b   1.000
_cell.length_c   1.000
_cell.angle_alpha   90.00
_cell.angle_beta   90.00
_cell.angle_gamma   90.00
#
_symmetry.space_group_name_H-M   'P 1'
#
loop_
_entity.id
_entity.type
_entity.pdbx_description
1 polymer ?
#
loop_
_entity_poly.entity_id
_entity_poly.type
_entity_poly.pdbx_seq_one_letter_code
_entity_poly.pdbx_strand_id
1 'polypeptide(L)'
;MGQREFVELLPGLYRWVIKGRCPFNDPETGRCKIHEKKPLSCKMYPLNVRVKDGKVFIEVSRACSWVKHNWEEVVNNPPERVFPEEWKALNEVLRRLRGLGLV
;
A
#
# COMPACT_ATOMS: atom_id res chain seq x y z
N MET A 1 -21.93 -6.37 2.07
CA MET A 1 -20.64 -6.57 2.77
C MET A 1 -19.68 -7.22 1.79
N GLY A 2 -18.57 -6.57 1.44
CA GLY A 2 -17.70 -6.99 0.34
C GLY A 2 -17.08 -8.36 0.57
N GLN A 3 -17.23 -9.27 -0.40
CA GLN A 3 -16.54 -10.56 -0.44
C GLN A 3 -15.03 -10.32 -0.34
N ARG A 4 -14.40 -10.92 0.67
CA ARG A 4 -12.95 -10.88 0.88
C ARG A 4 -12.38 -12.14 0.25
N GLU A 5 -11.66 -11.98 -0.84
CA GLU A 5 -11.00 -13.08 -1.51
C GLU A 5 -9.50 -12.95 -1.25
N PHE A 6 -8.92 -13.96 -0.60
CA PHE A 6 -7.49 -14.07 -0.40
C PHE A 6 -6.99 -15.11 -1.37
N VAL A 7 -6.19 -14.68 -2.33
CA VAL A 7 -5.51 -15.59 -3.25
C VAL A 7 -4.12 -15.82 -2.68
N GLU A 8 -3.88 -17.01 -2.13
CA GLU A 8 -2.52 -17.40 -1.75
C GLU A 8 -1.65 -17.42 -3.00
N LEU A 9 -0.62 -16.59 -3.01
CA LEU A 9 0.35 -16.59 -4.09
C LEU A 9 1.44 -17.60 -3.78
N LEU A 10 1.92 -17.61 -2.53
CA LEU A 10 2.98 -18.47 -1.99
C LEU A 10 2.74 -18.70 -0.50
N PRO A 11 3.38 -19.71 0.13
CA PRO A 11 3.18 -20.00 1.55
C PRO A 11 3.37 -18.76 2.43
N GLY A 12 2.27 -18.26 3.00
CA GLY A 12 2.27 -17.07 3.86
C GLY A 12 2.23 -15.70 3.14
N LEU A 13 2.16 -15.67 1.80
CA LEU A 13 1.87 -14.46 1.02
C LEU A 13 0.52 -14.57 0.32
N TYR A 14 -0.38 -13.66 0.70
CA TYR A 14 -1.72 -13.59 0.13
C TYR A 14 -1.90 -12.28 -0.64
N ARG A 15 -2.42 -12.38 -1.87
CA ARG A 15 -3.05 -11.24 -2.55
C ARG A 15 -4.43 -11.05 -1.96
N TRP A 16 -4.63 -9.89 -1.35
CA TRP A 16 -5.94 -9.52 -0.85
C TRP A 16 -6.75 -8.83 -1.95
N VAL A 17 -7.76 -9.51 -2.45
CA VAL A 17 -8.71 -8.97 -3.41
C VAL A 17 -9.88 -8.38 -2.63
N ILE A 18 -9.95 -7.05 -2.62
CA ILE A 18 -11.01 -6.30 -1.95
C ILE A 18 -12.09 -5.97 -2.97
N LYS A 19 -13.22 -6.68 -2.92
CA LYS A 19 -14.42 -6.33 -3.69
C LYS A 19 -15.26 -5.33 -2.89
N GLY A 20 -15.10 -4.04 -3.16
CA GLY A 20 -15.78 -2.95 -2.45
C GLY A 20 -14.82 -2.10 -1.61
N ARG A 21 -15.19 -1.75 -0.36
CA ARG A 21 -14.35 -0.93 0.53
C ARG A 21 -13.33 -1.77 1.30
N CYS A 22 -12.16 -1.21 1.52
CA CYS A 22 -11.15 -1.75 2.44
C CYS A 22 -11.78 -1.95 3.83
N PRO A 23 -11.62 -3.11 4.49
CA PRO A 23 -12.24 -3.33 5.80
C PRO A 23 -11.53 -2.61 6.94
N PHE A 24 -10.35 -2.02 6.67
CA PHE A 24 -9.70 -1.08 7.57
C PHE A 24 -10.20 0.36 7.36
N ASN A 25 -11.07 0.61 6.37
CA ASN A 25 -11.73 1.90 6.20
C ASN A 25 -12.95 1.97 7.13
N ASP A 26 -13.03 3.05 7.88
CA ASP A 26 -14.18 3.42 8.67
C ASP A 26 -15.29 3.93 7.76
N PRO A 27 -16.45 3.22 7.66
CA PRO A 27 -17.50 3.60 6.74
C PRO A 27 -18.14 4.95 7.07
N GLU A 28 -18.08 5.39 8.34
CA GLU A 28 -18.69 6.64 8.80
C GLU A 28 -17.81 7.85 8.44
N THR A 29 -16.52 7.77 8.74
CA THR A 29 -15.58 8.87 8.48
C THR A 29 -14.91 8.80 7.10
N GLY A 30 -14.98 7.65 6.45
CA GLY A 30 -14.25 7.34 5.20
C GLY A 30 -12.73 7.22 5.39
N ARG A 31 -12.24 7.21 6.64
CA ARG A 31 -10.79 7.21 6.96
C ARG A 31 -10.32 5.82 7.36
N CYS A 32 -9.02 5.54 7.22
CA CYS A 32 -8.46 4.30 7.75
C CYS A 32 -8.52 4.31 9.29
N LYS A 33 -8.99 3.22 9.89
CA LYS A 33 -8.92 3.00 11.33
C LYS A 33 -7.46 2.73 11.73
N ILE A 34 -7.06 3.19 12.92
CA ILE A 34 -5.76 2.84 13.49
C ILE A 34 -5.89 1.42 14.07
N HIS A 35 -4.96 0.55 13.71
CA HIS A 35 -4.91 -0.84 14.16
C HIS A 35 -3.53 -1.13 14.74
N GLU A 36 -3.47 -1.94 15.81
CA GLU A 36 -2.21 -2.31 16.46
C GLU A 36 -1.29 -3.12 15.52
N LYS A 37 -1.88 -4.06 14.76
CA LYS A 37 -1.16 -4.86 13.76
C LYS A 37 -1.58 -4.44 12.35
N LYS A 38 -0.78 -3.57 11.73
CA LYS A 38 -0.96 -3.18 10.33
C LYS A 38 -0.26 -4.18 9.39
N PRO A 39 -0.90 -4.69 8.34
CA PRO A 39 -0.21 -5.45 7.30
C PRO A 39 0.79 -4.55 6.57
N LEU A 40 1.80 -5.13 5.92
CA LEU A 40 2.83 -4.39 5.19
C LEU A 40 2.24 -3.42 4.16
N SER A 41 1.17 -3.83 3.46
CA SER A 41 0.45 -2.96 2.51
C SER A 41 -0.15 -1.72 3.15
N CYS A 42 -0.64 -1.80 4.40
CA CYS A 42 -1.13 -0.64 5.14
C CYS A 42 0.00 0.18 5.76
N LYS A 43 1.14 -0.42 6.08
CA LYS A 43 2.32 0.28 6.61
C LYS A 43 3.03 1.13 5.55
N MET A 44 2.94 0.75 4.28
CA MET A 44 3.52 1.52 3.18
C MET A 44 2.59 2.62 2.64
N TYR A 45 1.31 2.69 3.07
CA TYR A 45 0.39 3.74 2.60
C TYR A 45 0.85 5.12 3.10
N PRO A 46 0.98 6.15 2.22
CA PRO A 46 0.26 6.31 0.95
C PRO A 46 0.99 5.81 -0.31
N LEU A 47 2.12 5.14 -0.19
CA LEU A 47 2.82 4.52 -1.31
C LEU A 47 2.12 3.21 -1.71
N ASN A 48 1.84 3.08 -3.00
CA ASN A 48 1.28 1.88 -3.60
C ASN A 48 2.30 1.25 -4.54
N VAL A 49 2.31 -0.08 -4.56
CA VAL A 49 3.12 -0.86 -5.49
C VAL A 49 2.19 -1.48 -6.52
N ARG A 50 2.40 -1.16 -7.80
CA ARG A 50 1.74 -1.82 -8.92
C ARG A 50 2.78 -2.58 -9.72
N VAL A 51 2.54 -3.87 -9.94
CA VAL A 51 3.39 -4.70 -10.81
C VAL A 51 2.69 -4.88 -12.14
N LYS A 52 3.36 -4.53 -13.23
CA LYS A 52 2.85 -4.72 -14.59
C LYS A 52 4.00 -5.14 -15.50
N ASP A 53 3.82 -6.25 -16.22
CA ASP A 53 4.80 -6.79 -17.18
C ASP A 53 6.21 -6.98 -16.56
N GLY A 54 6.27 -7.52 -15.34
CA GLY A 54 7.52 -7.73 -14.58
C GLY A 54 8.17 -6.43 -14.07
N LYS A 55 7.56 -5.27 -14.29
CA LYS A 55 8.06 -3.98 -13.82
C LYS A 55 7.28 -3.51 -12.59
N VAL A 56 8.02 -2.93 -11.65
CA VAL A 56 7.48 -2.31 -10.44
C VAL A 56 7.23 -0.83 -10.69
N PHE A 57 6.02 -0.38 -10.41
CA PHE A 57 5.62 1.02 -10.38
C PHE A 57 5.28 1.39 -8.95
N ILE A 58 5.88 2.48 -8.46
CA ILE A 58 5.56 3.06 -7.16
C ILE A 58 4.70 4.30 -7.42
N GLU A 59 3.51 4.33 -6.81
CA GLU A 59 2.53 5.39 -7.01
C GLU A 59 2.15 6.00 -5.66
N VAL A 60 2.04 7.33 -5.56
CA VAL A 60 1.55 8.00 -4.35
C VAL A 60 0.04 8.18 -4.43
N SER A 61 -0.68 7.66 -3.43
CA SER A 61 -2.14 7.73 -3.38
C SER A 61 -2.65 9.16 -3.15
N ARG A 62 -3.32 9.74 -4.16
CA ARG A 62 -4.09 11.00 -4.01
C ARG A 62 -5.32 10.85 -3.12
N ALA A 63 -5.68 9.63 -2.70
CA ALA A 63 -6.76 9.43 -1.74
C ALA A 63 -6.35 9.81 -0.30
N CYS A 64 -5.04 9.85 0.00
CA CYS A 64 -4.55 10.24 1.31
C CYS A 64 -4.81 11.72 1.58
N SER A 65 -5.49 12.04 2.68
CA SER A 65 -5.79 13.43 3.05
C SER A 65 -4.51 14.24 3.22
N TRP A 66 -3.46 13.67 3.84
CA TRP A 66 -2.19 14.37 4.00
C TRP A 66 -1.55 14.71 2.65
N VAL A 67 -1.51 13.75 1.71
CA VAL A 67 -1.00 13.97 0.35
C VAL A 67 -1.78 15.05 -0.38
N LYS A 68 -3.11 15.09 -0.23
CA LYS A 68 -3.95 16.14 -0.86
C LYS A 68 -3.57 17.54 -0.41
N HIS A 69 -3.30 17.73 0.88
CA HIS A 69 -2.97 19.05 1.45
C HIS A 69 -1.50 19.44 1.24
N ASN A 70 -0.60 18.47 1.00
CA ASN A 70 0.83 18.70 0.84
C ASN A 70 1.33 18.27 -0.56
N TRP A 71 0.48 18.45 -1.58
CA TRP A 71 0.77 17.93 -2.93
C TRP A 71 2.06 18.51 -3.53
N GLU A 72 2.31 19.80 -3.32
CA GLU A 72 3.55 20.45 -3.79
C GLU A 72 4.81 19.84 -3.18
N GLU A 73 4.78 19.50 -1.89
CA GLU A 73 5.90 18.81 -1.23
C GLU A 73 6.14 17.44 -1.85
N VAL A 74 5.05 16.69 -2.09
CA VAL A 74 5.09 15.34 -2.65
C VAL A 74 5.65 15.31 -4.08
N VAL A 75 5.31 16.27 -4.94
CA VAL A 75 5.78 16.26 -6.34
C VAL A 75 7.19 16.80 -6.50
N ASN A 76 7.65 17.66 -5.59
CA ASN A 76 8.96 18.31 -5.68
C ASN A 76 10.07 17.55 -4.93
N ASN A 77 9.73 16.46 -4.23
CA ASN A 77 10.68 15.67 -3.46
C ASN A 77 10.56 14.18 -3.79
N PRO A 78 11.66 13.42 -3.68
CA PRO A 78 11.61 11.98 -3.86
C PRO A 78 10.78 11.31 -2.75
N PRO A 79 9.98 10.26 -3.06
CA PRO A 79 9.06 9.65 -2.09
C PRO A 79 9.73 9.14 -0.81
N GLU A 80 10.97 8.64 -0.89
CA GLU A 80 11.75 8.18 0.26
C GLU A 80 12.08 9.29 1.28
N ARG A 81 12.10 10.55 0.82
CA ARG A 81 12.31 11.71 1.69
C ARG A 81 11.02 12.13 2.37
N VAL A 82 9.90 12.10 1.64
CA VAL A 82 8.59 12.54 2.15
C VAL A 82 7.95 11.49 3.05
N PHE A 83 8.15 10.20 2.74
CA PHE A 83 7.52 9.07 3.44
C PHE A 83 8.57 8.02 3.88
N PRO A 84 9.49 8.37 4.80
CA PRO A 84 10.64 7.51 5.12
C PRO A 84 10.25 6.16 5.74
N GLU A 85 9.24 6.13 6.62
CA GLU A 85 8.81 4.88 7.27
C GLU A 85 7.99 4.00 6.31
N GLU A 86 7.14 4.63 5.51
CA GLU A 86 6.41 3.95 4.45
C GLU A 86 7.36 3.38 3.39
N TRP A 87 8.45 4.09 3.09
CA TRP A 87 9.49 3.63 2.17
C TRP A 87 10.23 2.41 2.72
N LYS A 88 10.52 2.35 4.02
CA LYS A 88 11.07 1.14 4.67
C LYS A 88 10.11 -0.04 4.52
N ALA A 89 8.82 0.17 4.77
CA ALA A 89 7.80 -0.86 4.60
C ALA A 89 7.67 -1.30 3.13
N LEU A 90 7.74 -0.37 2.18
CA LEU A 90 7.72 -0.64 0.74
C LEU A 90 8.93 -1.48 0.32
N ASN A 91 10.13 -1.17 0.80
CA ASN A 91 11.33 -1.96 0.50
C ASN A 91 11.21 -3.40 1.02
N GLU A 92 10.59 -3.61 2.18
CA GLU A 92 10.30 -4.94 2.68
C GLU A 92 9.31 -5.69 1.77
N VAL A 93 8.29 -5.00 1.24
CA VAL A 93 7.39 -5.57 0.22
C VAL A 93 8.16 -5.96 -1.04
N LEU A 94 9.00 -5.07 -1.58
CA LEU A 94 9.79 -5.35 -2.79
C LEU A 94 10.77 -6.50 -2.58
N ARG A 95 11.43 -6.58 -1.42
CA ARG A 95 12.32 -7.69 -1.06
C ARG A 95 11.57 -9.01 -1.07
N ARG A 96 10.36 -9.05 -0.52
CA ARG A 96 9.49 -10.23 -0.57
C ARG A 96 9.10 -10.55 -2.00
N LEU A 97 8.62 -9.60 -2.79
CA LEU A 97 8.22 -9.85 -4.18
C LEU A 97 9.38 -10.41 -5.03
N ARG A 98 10.60 -9.90 -4.87
CA ARG A 98 11.80 -10.42 -5.57
C ARG A 98 12.16 -11.83 -5.12
N GLY A 99 12.12 -12.10 -3.81
CA GLY A 99 12.39 -13.44 -3.27
C GLY A 99 11.39 -14.51 -3.76
N LEU A 100 10.28 -14.07 -4.34
CA LEU A 100 9.20 -14.89 -4.87
C LEU A 100 9.19 -14.93 -6.41
N GLY A 101 10.15 -14.27 -7.07
CA GLY A 101 10.24 -14.21 -8.53
C GLY A 101 9.10 -13.46 -9.21
N LEU A 102 8.35 -12.62 -8.47
CA LEU A 102 7.22 -11.86 -9.00
C LEU A 102 7.63 -10.54 -9.67
N VAL A 103 8.82 -10.04 -9.33
CA VAL A 103 9.44 -8.80 -9.82
C VAL A 103 10.95 -8.92 -9.84
#